data_AF-Q75Q00-F1
#
_entry.id   AF-Q75Q00-F1
#
_cell.length_a   1.000
_cell.length_b   1.000
_cell.length_c   1.000
_cell.angle_alpha   90.00
_cell.angle_beta   90.00
_cell.angle_gamma   90.00
#
_symmetry.space_group_name_H-M   'P 1'
#
loop_
_entity.id
_entity.type
_entity.pdbx_description
1 polymer ?
#
loop_
_entity_poly.entity_id
_entity_poly.type
_entity_poly.pdbx_seq_one_letter_code
_entity_poly.pdbx_strand_id
1 'polypeptide(L)'
;MPICTRLCALLLTLLDPVLSGRTEDIDVLVFLPQNNSFLFSSARVAPALRYAQRRLQAGEGNFSGFHFNLHFQSSDSPNEALFALVDRSCARKPDLILGPVREYEAAGVARLASHWDIPMISAGALAAGFGNKNSEFSQLTRIAPHYVKMAETFSALFERFGWRSALLLYEEDKQERNCYFTLEGVYHLMSDYPVSQYPVLEGDPLHVDEIIHSMNDSEVVIMCMGAERIRGIMLAAHRHQLTRGRKIFFSIELFNASSYGDGSWRRDDEHDSEAKQAYASLNTITLLRTVKPEFENFSLEMKSSAEKEGIYDCKDCGSVNMFVEGFHDAMLLYAIALHEAMKHGYSKKNGTEVTSRMWNRTIEGIAGQISIDTNGDRNGDFSVMAMTDVEAGTFEVVANYFGVNRTLELLPSFRAEHFTLKERHEASPLPPEKSCGLGVSALTGVIVGAVLGAGMLVAFNFFRKKLQDYHLAAHAWQRA
;
A
#
# COMPACT_ATOMS: atom_id res chain seq x y z
N MET A 1 -65.34 20.56 34.68
CA MET A 1 -64.70 19.59 33.77
C MET A 1 -63.18 19.44 34.03
N PRO A 2 -62.69 18.88 35.16
CA PRO A 2 -61.25 18.72 35.39
C PRO A 2 -60.77 17.25 35.40
N ILE A 3 -61.54 16.32 34.81
CA ILE A 3 -61.21 14.88 34.83
C ILE A 3 -60.50 14.46 33.53
N CYS A 4 -60.81 15.10 32.38
CA CYS A 4 -60.16 14.77 31.10
C CYS A 4 -58.69 15.20 31.00
N THR A 5 -58.30 16.31 31.61
CA THR A 5 -56.91 16.80 31.57
C THR A 5 -55.95 15.98 32.44
N ARG A 6 -56.44 15.37 33.53
CA ARG A 6 -55.62 14.47 34.37
C ARG A 6 -55.42 13.10 33.72
N LEU A 7 -56.38 12.60 32.92
CA LEU A 7 -56.20 11.35 32.16
C LEU A 7 -55.20 11.49 31.01
N CYS A 8 -55.19 12.63 30.29
CA CYS A 8 -54.19 12.86 29.23
C CYS A 8 -52.76 13.00 29.77
N ALA A 9 -52.58 13.63 30.95
CA ALA A 9 -51.27 13.74 31.57
C ALA A 9 -50.75 12.38 32.07
N LEU A 10 -51.65 11.53 32.62
CA LEU A 10 -51.30 10.15 33.02
C LEU A 10 -51.01 9.24 31.83
N LEU A 11 -51.70 9.40 30.69
CA LEU A 11 -51.39 8.68 29.45
C LEU A 11 -50.06 9.11 28.83
N LEU A 12 -49.68 10.39 28.92
CA LEU A 12 -48.38 10.88 28.45
C LEU A 12 -47.22 10.40 29.35
N THR A 13 -47.40 10.33 30.68
CA THR A 13 -46.39 9.76 31.59
C THR A 13 -46.30 8.23 31.55
N LEU A 14 -47.29 7.55 30.97
CA LEU A 14 -47.27 6.10 30.73
C LEU A 14 -46.70 5.73 29.35
N LEU A 15 -46.39 6.72 28.50
CA LEU A 15 -45.76 6.51 27.19
C LEU A 15 -44.23 6.67 27.21
N ASP A 16 -43.65 7.28 28.26
CA ASP A 16 -42.20 7.39 28.42
C ASP A 16 -41.45 6.05 28.66
N PRO A 17 -42.06 4.93 29.13
CA PRO A 17 -41.37 3.63 29.14
C PRO A 17 -41.45 2.87 27.81
N VAL A 18 -42.24 3.31 26.81
CA VAL A 18 -42.45 2.54 25.56
C VAL A 18 -41.26 2.62 24.60
N LEU A 19 -40.33 3.56 24.82
CA LEU A 19 -39.10 3.69 24.03
C LEU A 19 -37.91 2.88 24.58
N SER A 20 -38.01 2.31 25.78
CA SER A 20 -36.90 1.55 26.42
C SER A 20 -37.01 0.03 26.25
N GLY A 21 -37.75 -0.46 25.25
CA GLY A 21 -38.01 -1.90 25.10
C GLY A 21 -38.21 -2.41 23.67
N ARG A 22 -37.77 -1.68 22.64
CA ARG A 22 -37.83 -2.20 21.27
C ARG A 22 -36.59 -3.03 20.97
N THR A 23 -36.78 -4.35 20.95
CA THR A 23 -35.82 -5.28 20.38
C THR A 23 -35.85 -5.12 18.87
N GLU A 24 -34.68 -4.95 18.24
CA GLU A 24 -34.52 -4.82 16.80
C GLU A 24 -33.65 -5.95 16.28
N ASP A 25 -34.27 -6.84 15.50
CA ASP A 25 -33.56 -7.89 14.76
C ASP A 25 -32.96 -7.31 13.49
N ILE A 26 -31.64 -7.35 13.36
CA ILE A 26 -30.87 -6.77 12.26
C ILE A 26 -30.28 -7.92 11.46
N ASP A 27 -30.75 -8.10 10.23
CA ASP A 27 -30.25 -9.15 9.34
C ASP A 27 -28.96 -8.68 8.65
N VAL A 28 -27.83 -9.28 8.99
CA VAL A 28 -26.51 -8.92 8.46
C VAL A 28 -26.05 -9.98 7.48
N LEU A 29 -25.75 -9.59 6.25
CA LEU A 29 -25.14 -10.47 5.25
C LEU A 29 -23.64 -10.24 5.22
N VAL A 30 -22.85 -11.27 5.50
CA VAL A 30 -21.39 -11.20 5.60
C VAL A 30 -20.76 -11.95 4.44
N PHE A 31 -20.09 -11.25 3.54
CA PHE A 31 -19.39 -11.84 2.40
C PHE A 31 -17.90 -11.92 2.68
N LEU A 32 -17.41 -13.13 2.97
CA LEU A 32 -15.99 -13.39 3.22
C LEU A 32 -15.59 -14.75 2.60
N PRO A 33 -14.32 -14.93 2.20
CA PRO A 33 -13.82 -16.21 1.70
C PRO A 33 -14.03 -17.34 2.72
N GLN A 34 -14.28 -18.57 2.28
CA GLN A 34 -14.14 -19.75 3.14
C GLN A 34 -12.70 -20.25 3.12
N ASN A 35 -11.94 -19.94 2.06
CA ASN A 35 -10.54 -20.29 1.98
C ASN A 35 -9.70 -19.54 3.04
N ASN A 36 -9.07 -20.30 3.93
CA ASN A 36 -8.26 -19.79 5.05
C ASN A 36 -6.88 -19.25 4.65
N SER A 37 -6.49 -19.34 3.37
CA SER A 37 -5.31 -18.64 2.85
C SER A 37 -5.50 -17.13 2.86
N PHE A 38 -6.74 -16.64 2.81
CA PHE A 38 -7.04 -15.22 2.93
C PHE A 38 -6.94 -14.77 4.40
N LEU A 39 -6.31 -13.62 4.62
CA LEU A 39 -6.19 -12.98 5.93
C LEU A 39 -7.55 -12.60 6.55
N PHE A 40 -8.57 -12.49 5.70
CA PHE A 40 -9.93 -12.09 6.02
C PHE A 40 -10.95 -13.20 5.75
N SER A 41 -10.53 -14.48 5.83
CA SER A 41 -11.48 -15.60 5.71
C SER A 41 -12.56 -15.55 6.81
N SER A 42 -13.69 -16.18 6.54
CA SER A 42 -14.82 -16.27 7.47
C SER A 42 -14.38 -16.81 8.84
N ALA A 43 -13.55 -17.85 8.87
CA ALA A 43 -13.07 -18.45 10.11
C ALA A 43 -12.17 -17.50 10.92
N ARG A 44 -11.43 -16.59 10.27
CA ARG A 44 -10.59 -15.58 10.94
C ARG A 44 -11.41 -14.39 11.47
N VAL A 45 -12.43 -13.96 10.73
CA VAL A 45 -13.19 -12.73 11.05
C VAL A 45 -14.45 -12.99 11.89
N ALA A 46 -15.09 -14.15 11.77
CA ALA A 46 -16.31 -14.46 12.52
C ALA A 46 -16.16 -14.31 14.04
N PRO A 47 -15.02 -14.70 14.68
CA PRO A 47 -14.80 -14.44 16.10
C PRO A 47 -14.86 -12.95 16.46
N ALA A 48 -14.30 -12.07 15.63
CA ALA A 48 -14.29 -10.63 15.86
C ALA A 48 -15.71 -10.02 15.80
N LEU A 49 -16.53 -10.46 14.85
CA LEU A 49 -17.94 -10.04 14.76
C LEU A 49 -18.75 -10.48 15.99
N ARG A 50 -18.53 -11.72 16.46
CA ARG A 50 -19.18 -12.24 17.68
C ARG A 50 -18.67 -11.56 18.94
N TYR A 51 -17.40 -11.14 18.98
CA TYR A 51 -16.85 -10.32 20.05
C TYR A 51 -17.57 -8.96 20.10
N ALA A 52 -17.69 -8.27 18.97
CA ALA A 52 -18.40 -7.00 18.86
C ALA A 52 -19.87 -7.14 19.30
N GLN A 53 -20.55 -8.20 18.88
CA GLN A 53 -21.94 -8.47 19.28
C GLN A 53 -22.07 -8.64 20.80
N ARG A 54 -21.20 -9.43 21.45
CA ARG A 54 -21.20 -9.56 22.92
C ARG A 54 -20.91 -8.23 23.60
N ARG A 55 -19.98 -7.44 23.08
CA ARG A 55 -19.66 -6.10 23.63
C ARG A 55 -20.86 -5.16 23.55
N LEU A 56 -21.57 -5.14 22.42
CA LEU A 56 -22.78 -4.32 22.24
C LEU A 56 -23.93 -4.76 23.17
N GLN A 57 -24.04 -6.05 23.46
CA GLN A 57 -25.04 -6.61 24.36
C GLN A 57 -24.70 -6.43 25.85
N ALA A 58 -23.42 -6.50 26.22
CA ALA A 58 -22.95 -6.42 27.60
C ALA A 58 -22.88 -4.99 28.14
N GLY A 59 -22.81 -3.98 27.26
CA GLY A 59 -22.87 -2.58 27.69
C GLY A 59 -24.23 -2.27 28.32
N GLU A 60 -24.25 -1.86 29.59
CA GLU A 60 -25.43 -1.25 30.21
C GLU A 60 -25.80 0.00 29.40
N GLY A 61 -26.78 -0.10 28.49
CA GLY A 61 -27.16 1.05 27.66
C GLY A 61 -27.94 0.77 26.37
N ASN A 62 -27.88 1.78 25.51
CA ASN A 62 -28.70 2.07 24.33
C ASN A 62 -28.70 1.02 23.20
N PHE A 63 -27.80 0.03 23.23
CA PHE A 63 -27.63 -0.96 22.16
C PHE A 63 -28.07 -2.38 22.55
N SER A 64 -28.43 -2.60 23.82
CA SER A 64 -28.88 -3.90 24.34
C SER A 64 -30.14 -4.45 23.64
N GLY A 65 -30.93 -3.57 23.01
CA GLY A 65 -32.07 -3.94 22.17
C GLY A 65 -31.71 -4.45 20.78
N PHE A 66 -30.46 -4.35 20.33
CA PHE A 66 -30.06 -4.78 18.98
C PHE A 66 -29.64 -6.24 18.96
N HIS A 67 -30.29 -7.03 18.11
CA HIS A 67 -29.99 -8.43 17.87
C HIS A 67 -29.48 -8.62 16.43
N PHE A 68 -28.19 -8.92 16.27
CA PHE A 68 -27.58 -9.09 14.95
C PHE A 68 -27.64 -10.55 14.51
N ASN A 69 -28.34 -10.81 13.41
CA ASN A 69 -28.42 -12.11 12.75
C ASN A 69 -27.36 -12.18 11.66
N LEU A 70 -26.20 -12.75 11.98
CA LEU A 70 -25.07 -12.86 11.04
C LEU A 70 -25.27 -14.04 10.08
N HIS A 71 -25.40 -13.74 8.78
CA HIS A 71 -25.48 -14.72 7.70
C HIS A 71 -24.20 -14.70 6.87
N PHE A 72 -23.30 -15.65 7.10
CA PHE A 72 -22.08 -15.78 6.32
C PHE A 72 -22.37 -16.39 4.95
N GLN A 73 -21.78 -15.81 3.92
CA GLN A 73 -21.81 -16.26 2.53
C GLN A 73 -20.39 -16.26 1.98
N SER A 74 -20.10 -17.25 1.15
CA SER A 74 -18.82 -17.35 0.47
C SER A 74 -18.62 -16.17 -0.50
N SER A 75 -17.37 -15.79 -0.65
CA SER A 75 -16.89 -14.89 -1.69
C SER A 75 -15.56 -15.39 -2.24
N ASP A 76 -15.38 -16.72 -2.31
CA ASP A 76 -14.16 -17.35 -2.82
C ASP A 76 -14.06 -17.19 -4.35
N SER A 77 -15.15 -17.45 -5.05
CA SER A 77 -15.17 -17.40 -6.52
C SER A 77 -15.52 -16.01 -7.04
N PRO A 78 -14.99 -15.60 -8.21
CA PRO A 78 -15.41 -14.37 -8.85
C PRO A 78 -16.92 -14.32 -9.09
N ASN A 79 -17.53 -13.17 -8.79
CA ASN A 79 -18.94 -12.83 -8.79
C ASN A 79 -19.84 -13.61 -7.83
N GLU A 80 -19.30 -14.51 -7.00
CA GLU A 80 -20.10 -15.35 -6.10
C GLU A 80 -20.90 -14.50 -5.11
N ALA A 81 -20.26 -13.48 -4.53
CA ALA A 81 -20.93 -12.57 -3.59
C ALA A 81 -22.04 -11.76 -4.27
N LEU A 82 -21.80 -11.32 -5.51
CA LEU A 82 -22.79 -10.61 -6.31
C LEU A 82 -24.01 -11.51 -6.60
N PHE A 83 -23.79 -12.74 -7.06
CA PHE A 83 -24.87 -13.67 -7.38
C PHE A 83 -25.69 -14.02 -6.13
N ALA A 84 -25.02 -14.32 -5.01
CA ALA A 84 -25.70 -14.59 -3.74
C ALA A 84 -26.54 -13.39 -3.24
N LEU A 85 -26.12 -12.15 -3.53
CA LEU A 85 -26.92 -10.96 -3.22
C LEU A 85 -28.10 -10.80 -4.21
N VAL A 86 -27.88 -11.03 -5.50
CA VAL A 86 -28.92 -10.96 -6.55
C VAL A 86 -30.03 -11.98 -6.33
N ASP A 87 -29.69 -13.21 -5.92
CA ASP A 87 -30.67 -14.26 -5.64
C ASP A 87 -31.63 -13.88 -4.50
N ARG A 88 -31.22 -12.94 -3.64
CA ARG A 88 -32.06 -12.39 -2.56
C ARG A 88 -32.96 -11.24 -3.01
N SER A 89 -32.92 -10.83 -4.28
CA SER A 89 -33.72 -9.72 -4.83
C SER A 89 -35.22 -9.88 -4.60
N CYS A 90 -35.73 -11.10 -4.69
CA CYS A 90 -37.15 -11.43 -4.48
C CYS A 90 -37.46 -11.87 -3.04
N ALA A 91 -36.45 -11.98 -2.19
CA ALA A 91 -36.56 -12.35 -0.78
C ALA A 91 -36.42 -11.12 0.13
N ARG A 92 -36.39 -11.34 1.44
CA ARG A 92 -36.07 -10.29 2.41
C ARG A 92 -34.60 -9.86 2.24
N LYS A 93 -34.41 -8.62 1.77
CA LYS A 93 -33.09 -7.97 1.67
C LYS A 93 -32.48 -7.77 3.06
N PRO A 94 -31.14 -7.90 3.21
CA PRO A 94 -30.48 -7.66 4.48
C PRO A 94 -30.63 -6.19 4.92
N ASP A 95 -30.43 -5.96 6.21
CA ASP A 95 -30.37 -4.61 6.81
C ASP A 95 -28.96 -4.01 6.72
N LEU A 96 -27.92 -4.87 6.72
CA LEU A 96 -26.52 -4.49 6.62
C LEU A 96 -25.76 -5.51 5.78
N ILE A 97 -24.83 -5.04 4.96
CA ILE A 97 -23.83 -5.88 4.28
C ILE A 97 -22.46 -5.61 4.88
N LEU A 98 -21.74 -6.67 5.26
CA LEU A 98 -20.34 -6.62 5.67
C LEU A 98 -19.47 -7.34 4.62
N GLY A 99 -18.47 -6.64 4.11
CA GLY A 99 -17.69 -7.10 2.94
C GLY A 99 -18.47 -6.97 1.64
N PRO A 100 -18.00 -7.54 0.51
CA PRO A 100 -16.75 -8.28 0.34
C PRO A 100 -15.50 -7.43 0.57
N VAL A 101 -14.37 -8.09 0.75
CA VAL A 101 -13.06 -7.43 0.91
C VAL A 101 -12.38 -7.20 -0.45
N ARG A 102 -12.35 -8.23 -1.29
CA ARG A 102 -11.67 -8.23 -2.60
C ARG A 102 -12.31 -7.24 -3.56
N GLU A 103 -11.48 -6.56 -4.35
CA GLU A 103 -11.80 -5.36 -5.10
C GLU A 103 -12.85 -5.66 -6.18
N TYR A 104 -12.63 -6.70 -6.97
CA TYR A 104 -13.54 -7.08 -8.05
C TYR A 104 -14.90 -7.56 -7.52
N GLU A 105 -14.92 -8.30 -6.41
CA GLU A 105 -16.15 -8.76 -5.75
C GLU A 105 -16.93 -7.60 -5.12
N ALA A 106 -16.22 -6.75 -4.38
CA ALA A 106 -16.82 -5.63 -3.67
C ALA A 106 -17.46 -4.63 -4.63
N ALA A 107 -16.89 -4.43 -5.82
CA ALA A 107 -17.43 -3.52 -6.83
C ALA A 107 -18.85 -3.89 -7.26
N GLY A 108 -19.13 -5.17 -7.50
CA GLY A 108 -20.47 -5.65 -7.86
C GLY A 108 -21.47 -5.48 -6.70
N VAL A 109 -21.07 -5.90 -5.51
CA VAL A 109 -21.92 -5.84 -4.31
C VAL A 109 -22.22 -4.39 -3.91
N ALA A 110 -21.24 -3.50 -3.94
CA ALA A 110 -21.40 -2.10 -3.55
C ALA A 110 -22.35 -1.33 -4.48
N ARG A 111 -22.33 -1.63 -5.79
CA ARG A 111 -23.29 -1.09 -6.75
C ARG A 111 -24.71 -1.50 -6.42
N LEU A 112 -24.91 -2.77 -6.10
CA LEU A 112 -26.23 -3.30 -5.79
C LEU A 112 -26.74 -2.82 -4.42
N ALA A 113 -25.85 -2.74 -3.42
CA ALA A 113 -26.13 -2.14 -2.13
C ALA A 113 -26.56 -0.67 -2.28
N SER A 114 -25.86 0.09 -3.12
CA SER A 114 -26.20 1.48 -3.45
C SER A 114 -27.54 1.59 -4.15
N HIS A 115 -27.82 0.72 -5.11
CA HIS A 115 -29.10 0.67 -5.80
C HIS A 115 -30.28 0.30 -4.89
N TRP A 116 -30.05 -0.55 -3.89
CA TRP A 116 -31.08 -1.04 -2.98
C TRP A 116 -31.21 -0.26 -1.68
N ASP A 117 -30.45 0.82 -1.50
CA ASP A 117 -30.39 1.60 -0.26
C ASP A 117 -30.05 0.74 0.96
N ILE A 118 -29.02 -0.12 0.84
CA ILE A 118 -28.54 -0.99 1.92
C ILE A 118 -27.14 -0.52 2.34
N PRO A 119 -26.91 -0.16 3.62
CA PRO A 119 -25.58 0.16 4.12
C PRO A 119 -24.62 -1.00 3.89
N MET A 120 -23.44 -0.70 3.33
CA MET A 120 -22.36 -1.65 3.14
C MET A 120 -21.11 -1.13 3.85
N ILE A 121 -20.55 -1.94 4.75
CA ILE A 121 -19.28 -1.64 5.42
C ILE A 121 -18.26 -2.70 5.05
N SER A 122 -17.09 -2.28 4.59
CA SER A 122 -16.01 -3.22 4.27
C SER A 122 -14.69 -2.78 4.87
N ALA A 123 -13.94 -3.75 5.40
CA ALA A 123 -12.52 -3.60 5.72
C ALA A 123 -11.60 -3.83 4.51
N GLY A 124 -12.18 -4.07 3.33
CA GLY A 124 -11.51 -4.08 2.03
C GLY A 124 -12.03 -2.97 1.12
N ALA A 125 -12.22 -3.27 -0.17
CA ALA A 125 -12.58 -2.29 -1.19
C ALA A 125 -11.59 -1.10 -1.21
N LEU A 126 -10.30 -1.42 -1.14
CA LEU A 126 -9.24 -0.44 -0.82
C LEU A 126 -8.73 0.31 -2.06
N ALA A 127 -9.08 -0.16 -3.26
CA ALA A 127 -8.71 0.48 -4.51
C ALA A 127 -9.21 1.94 -4.60
N ALA A 128 -8.49 2.77 -5.35
CA ALA A 128 -8.82 4.19 -5.53
C ALA A 128 -10.20 4.38 -6.20
N GLY A 129 -10.61 3.45 -7.06
CA GLY A 129 -11.90 3.49 -7.77
C GLY A 129 -13.14 3.58 -6.87
N PHE A 130 -13.07 3.06 -5.63
CA PHE A 130 -14.17 3.15 -4.66
C PHE A 130 -14.39 4.55 -4.08
N GLY A 131 -13.52 5.52 -4.40
CA GLY A 131 -13.59 6.87 -3.86
C GLY A 131 -14.81 7.69 -4.33
N ASN A 132 -15.40 7.38 -5.49
CA ASN A 132 -16.56 8.13 -6.00
C ASN A 132 -17.88 7.63 -5.38
N LYS A 133 -18.28 8.24 -4.27
CA LYS A 133 -19.52 7.90 -3.55
C LYS A 133 -20.74 8.74 -3.93
N ASN A 134 -20.61 9.58 -4.96
CA ASN A 134 -21.74 10.38 -5.46
C ASN A 134 -22.68 9.58 -6.38
N SER A 135 -22.34 8.34 -6.70
CA SER A 135 -23.12 7.48 -7.60
C SER A 135 -23.07 6.01 -7.18
N GLU A 136 -22.18 5.23 -7.77
CA GLU A 136 -22.22 3.77 -7.72
C GLU A 136 -21.80 3.14 -6.38
N PHE A 137 -21.17 3.92 -5.50
CA PHE A 137 -20.69 3.48 -4.18
C PHE A 137 -21.27 4.32 -3.03
N SER A 138 -22.45 4.91 -3.21
CA SER A 138 -23.05 5.84 -2.23
C SER A 138 -23.39 5.20 -0.88
N GLN A 139 -23.53 3.87 -0.81
CA GLN A 139 -23.79 3.15 0.44
C GLN A 139 -22.55 2.49 1.06
N LEU A 140 -21.37 2.70 0.47
CA LEU A 140 -20.13 2.08 0.94
C LEU A 140 -19.44 2.95 2.01
N THR A 141 -19.19 2.36 3.18
CA THR A 141 -18.26 2.89 4.19
C THR A 141 -17.04 1.99 4.26
N ARG A 142 -15.83 2.55 4.12
CA ARG A 142 -14.58 1.79 4.26
C ARG A 142 -14.05 1.94 5.68
N ILE A 143 -14.17 0.87 6.48
CA ILE A 143 -13.78 0.85 7.90
C ILE A 143 -12.27 0.61 8.10
N ALA A 144 -11.56 0.28 7.04
CA ALA A 144 -10.12 0.18 7.00
C ALA A 144 -9.52 1.30 6.13
N PRO A 145 -8.31 1.80 6.43
CA PRO A 145 -7.64 2.77 5.57
C PRO A 145 -7.38 2.19 4.18
N HIS A 146 -7.83 2.90 3.14
CA HIS A 146 -7.62 2.50 1.75
C HIS A 146 -6.23 2.90 1.23
N TYR A 147 -5.83 2.38 0.08
CA TYR A 147 -4.45 2.52 -0.42
C TYR A 147 -4.00 3.96 -0.64
N VAL A 148 -4.91 4.84 -1.06
CA VAL A 148 -4.59 6.28 -1.20
C VAL A 148 -4.31 6.94 0.17
N LYS A 149 -4.94 6.53 1.27
CA LYS A 149 -4.59 7.05 2.62
C LYS A 149 -3.17 6.67 3.03
N MET A 150 -2.75 5.44 2.68
CA MET A 150 -1.35 5.02 2.87
C MET A 150 -0.42 5.88 2.02
N ALA A 151 -0.78 6.12 0.76
CA ALA A 151 0.01 6.96 -0.14
C ALA A 151 0.22 8.40 0.38
N GLU A 152 -0.70 8.96 1.17
CA GLU A 152 -0.51 10.27 1.80
C GLU A 152 0.73 10.31 2.71
N THR A 153 1.13 9.17 3.29
CA THR A 153 2.38 9.05 4.05
C THR A 153 3.60 9.30 3.15
N PHE A 154 3.60 8.74 1.94
CA PHE A 154 4.67 8.99 0.97
C PHE A 154 4.68 10.45 0.51
N SER A 155 3.53 11.07 0.24
CA SER A 155 3.46 12.51 -0.08
C SER A 155 4.13 13.35 1.01
N ALA A 156 3.78 13.11 2.27
CA ALA A 156 4.36 13.84 3.41
C ALA A 156 5.87 13.60 3.57
N LEU A 157 6.34 12.38 3.30
CA LEU A 157 7.77 12.06 3.33
C LEU A 157 8.53 12.75 2.19
N PHE A 158 8.01 12.71 0.96
CA PHE A 158 8.61 13.36 -0.20
C PHE A 158 8.70 14.88 -0.01
N GLU A 159 7.64 15.51 0.48
CA GLU A 159 7.62 16.93 0.83
C GLU A 159 8.65 17.27 1.92
N ARG A 160 8.73 16.46 2.97
CA ARG A 160 9.65 16.70 4.10
C ARG A 160 11.12 16.56 3.71
N PHE A 161 11.47 15.54 2.92
CA PHE A 161 12.87 15.21 2.62
C PHE A 161 13.33 15.70 1.25
N GLY A 162 12.44 16.30 0.44
CA GLY A 162 12.78 16.89 -0.83
C GLY A 162 13.18 15.89 -1.91
N TRP A 163 12.71 14.63 -1.79
CA TRP A 163 12.94 13.59 -2.80
C TRP A 163 12.21 13.93 -4.09
N ARG A 164 12.78 13.49 -5.22
CA ARG A 164 12.38 13.97 -6.56
C ARG A 164 11.90 12.89 -7.49
N SER A 165 12.15 11.62 -7.22
CA SER A 165 11.74 10.53 -8.12
C SER A 165 11.57 9.21 -7.37
N ALA A 166 10.67 8.37 -7.89
CA ALA A 166 10.38 7.06 -7.31
C ALA A 166 10.33 5.95 -8.36
N LEU A 167 10.73 4.75 -7.95
CA LEU A 167 10.40 3.50 -8.63
C LEU A 167 9.37 2.74 -7.78
N LEU A 168 8.25 2.39 -8.40
CA LEU A 168 7.22 1.53 -7.82
C LEU A 168 7.46 0.09 -8.29
N LEU A 169 7.96 -0.76 -7.38
CA LEU A 169 8.32 -2.15 -7.66
C LEU A 169 7.34 -3.07 -6.93
N TYR A 170 6.46 -3.75 -7.67
CA TYR A 170 5.38 -4.53 -7.06
C TYR A 170 5.19 -5.91 -7.65
N GLU A 171 4.69 -6.83 -6.84
CA GLU A 171 4.23 -8.14 -7.29
C GLU A 171 2.86 -8.04 -7.97
N GLU A 172 2.73 -8.68 -9.12
CA GLU A 172 1.53 -8.74 -9.96
C GLU A 172 1.06 -10.20 -10.07
N ASP A 173 0.12 -10.57 -9.20
CA ASP A 173 -0.51 -11.89 -9.13
C ASP A 173 -1.61 -12.11 -10.19
N LYS A 174 -2.05 -11.05 -10.88
CA LYS A 174 -3.18 -11.04 -11.85
C LYS A 174 -4.51 -11.58 -11.29
N GLN A 175 -4.62 -11.69 -9.98
CA GLN A 175 -5.78 -12.19 -9.26
C GLN A 175 -6.31 -11.08 -8.36
N GLU A 176 -5.83 -11.00 -7.11
CA GLU A 176 -6.23 -9.99 -6.13
C GLU A 176 -5.55 -8.65 -6.39
N ARG A 177 -4.32 -8.68 -6.89
CA ARG A 177 -3.54 -7.51 -7.30
C ARG A 177 -3.38 -6.51 -6.14
N ASN A 178 -3.26 -7.02 -4.91
CA ASN A 178 -3.15 -6.20 -3.69
C ASN A 178 -2.02 -5.17 -3.79
N CYS A 179 -0.82 -5.61 -4.22
CA CYS A 179 0.33 -4.73 -4.34
C CYS A 179 0.25 -3.78 -5.55
N TYR A 180 -0.39 -4.18 -6.64
CA TYR A 180 -0.72 -3.28 -7.74
C TYR A 180 -1.62 -2.14 -7.24
N PHE A 181 -2.75 -2.44 -6.58
CA PHE A 181 -3.66 -1.40 -6.09
C PHE A 181 -3.04 -0.53 -4.99
N THR A 182 -2.15 -1.11 -4.19
CA THR A 182 -1.35 -0.38 -3.20
C THR A 182 -0.50 0.70 -3.86
N LEU A 183 0.28 0.33 -4.87
CA LEU A 183 1.16 1.27 -5.57
C LEU A 183 0.43 2.15 -6.60
N GLU A 184 -0.75 1.73 -7.08
CA GLU A 184 -1.67 2.60 -7.84
C GLU A 184 -2.08 3.82 -7.00
N GLY A 185 -2.37 3.61 -5.70
CA GLY A 185 -2.65 4.70 -4.77
C GLY A 185 -1.49 5.70 -4.67
N VAL A 186 -0.25 5.18 -4.61
CA VAL A 186 0.98 6.00 -4.59
C VAL A 186 1.15 6.76 -5.90
N TYR A 187 1.00 6.07 -7.03
CA TYR A 187 1.12 6.65 -8.37
C TYR A 187 0.15 7.82 -8.59
N HIS A 188 -1.11 7.67 -8.19
CA HIS A 188 -2.10 8.74 -8.32
C HIS A 188 -1.79 9.98 -7.49
N LEU A 189 -1.27 9.80 -6.27
CA LEU A 189 -0.97 10.93 -5.39
C LEU A 189 0.34 11.63 -5.77
N MET A 190 1.29 10.89 -6.34
CA MET A 190 2.62 11.39 -6.72
C MET A 190 2.70 11.91 -8.16
N SER A 191 1.58 12.38 -8.74
CA SER A 191 1.53 12.81 -10.15
C SER A 191 2.49 13.97 -10.51
N ASP A 192 2.95 14.73 -9.52
CA ASP A 192 3.94 15.81 -9.68
C ASP A 192 5.40 15.32 -9.73
N TYR A 193 5.64 14.03 -9.49
CA TYR A 193 6.98 13.43 -9.46
C TYR A 193 7.18 12.49 -10.66
N PRO A 194 8.41 12.41 -11.23
CA PRO A 194 8.82 11.30 -12.07
C PRO A 194 8.70 9.97 -11.31
N VAL A 195 7.69 9.18 -11.67
CA VAL A 195 7.41 7.87 -11.08
C VAL A 195 7.44 6.79 -12.17
N SER A 196 8.38 5.86 -12.05
CA SER A 196 8.47 4.67 -12.90
C SER A 196 7.81 3.48 -12.20
N GLN A 197 7.30 2.52 -12.98
CA GLN A 197 6.67 1.31 -12.47
C GLN A 197 7.39 0.07 -13.01
N TYR A 198 7.56 -0.94 -12.17
CA TYR A 198 8.13 -2.23 -12.54
C TYR A 198 7.30 -3.37 -11.90
N PRO A 199 6.40 -4.01 -12.66
CA PRO A 199 5.69 -5.19 -12.18
C PRO A 199 6.59 -6.43 -12.21
N VAL A 200 6.56 -7.21 -11.14
CA VAL A 200 7.17 -8.54 -11.05
C VAL A 200 6.04 -9.56 -11.03
N LEU A 201 5.95 -10.42 -12.04
CA LEU A 201 4.89 -11.41 -12.08
C LEU A 201 5.06 -12.46 -10.97
N GLU A 202 3.96 -12.80 -10.30
CA GLU A 202 3.96 -13.88 -9.32
C GLU A 202 4.36 -15.21 -10.00
N GLY A 203 5.18 -16.01 -9.32
CA GLY A 203 5.74 -17.26 -9.85
C GLY A 203 6.97 -17.10 -10.74
N ASP A 204 7.21 -15.93 -11.33
CA ASP A 204 8.40 -15.70 -12.14
C ASP A 204 9.67 -15.57 -11.25
N PRO A 205 10.83 -16.05 -11.71
CA PRO A 205 12.11 -15.79 -11.07
C PRO A 205 12.37 -14.28 -10.95
N LEU A 206 13.06 -13.87 -9.89
CA LEU A 206 13.52 -12.49 -9.78
C LEU A 206 14.65 -12.26 -10.80
N HIS A 207 14.36 -11.53 -11.87
CA HIS A 207 15.36 -11.03 -12.82
C HIS A 207 16.13 -9.86 -12.20
N VAL A 208 17.00 -10.20 -11.25
CA VAL A 208 17.69 -9.24 -10.38
C VAL A 208 18.44 -8.16 -11.15
N ASP A 209 19.16 -8.50 -12.21
CA ASP A 209 19.93 -7.53 -12.98
C ASP A 209 19.03 -6.47 -13.64
N GLU A 210 17.87 -6.88 -14.14
CA GLU A 210 16.87 -5.99 -14.75
C GLU A 210 16.21 -5.11 -13.68
N ILE A 211 15.85 -5.70 -12.54
CA ILE A 211 15.30 -4.98 -11.39
C ILE A 211 16.29 -3.90 -10.91
N ILE A 212 17.57 -4.25 -10.73
CA ILE A 212 18.62 -3.31 -10.32
C ILE A 212 18.82 -2.22 -11.38
N HIS A 213 18.76 -2.57 -12.67
CA HIS A 213 18.87 -1.59 -13.74
C HIS A 213 17.70 -0.58 -13.74
N SER A 214 16.49 -1.04 -13.45
CA SER A 214 15.29 -0.19 -13.36
C SER A 214 15.36 0.86 -12.23
N MET A 215 16.19 0.63 -11.20
CA MET A 215 16.38 1.56 -10.09
C MET A 215 17.28 2.75 -10.43
N ASN A 216 17.96 2.77 -11.57
CA ASN A 216 19.01 3.76 -11.85
C ASN A 216 18.53 5.21 -11.77
N ASP A 217 17.35 5.50 -12.33
CA ASP A 217 16.82 6.86 -12.50
C ASP A 217 15.92 7.33 -11.34
N SER A 218 15.72 6.52 -10.30
CA SER A 218 14.87 6.85 -9.15
C SER A 218 15.68 7.10 -7.87
N GLU A 219 15.32 8.10 -7.08
CA GLU A 219 15.93 8.33 -5.76
C GLU A 219 15.41 7.35 -4.70
N VAL A 220 14.10 7.10 -4.74
CA VAL A 220 13.38 6.25 -3.80
C VAL A 220 12.87 5.01 -4.53
N VAL A 221 12.98 3.84 -3.88
CA VAL A 221 12.42 2.57 -4.37
C VAL A 221 11.35 2.13 -3.38
N ILE A 222 10.10 2.08 -3.84
CA ILE A 222 8.93 1.69 -3.03
C ILE A 222 8.49 0.30 -3.48
N MET A 223 8.53 -0.65 -2.56
CA MET A 223 8.29 -2.06 -2.82
C MET A 223 7.01 -2.56 -2.15
N CYS A 224 6.24 -3.36 -2.87
CA CYS A 224 5.16 -4.17 -2.31
C CYS A 224 5.16 -5.56 -2.93
N MET A 225 5.45 -6.58 -2.13
CA MET A 225 5.47 -7.99 -2.54
C MET A 225 5.63 -8.89 -1.30
N GLY A 226 5.65 -10.20 -1.48
CA GLY A 226 5.99 -11.14 -0.41
C GLY A 226 7.36 -10.89 0.23
N ALA A 227 7.47 -11.10 1.55
CA ALA A 227 8.65 -10.83 2.36
C ALA A 227 9.95 -11.49 1.84
N GLU A 228 9.84 -12.69 1.25
CA GLU A 228 10.98 -13.41 0.67
C GLU A 228 11.51 -12.71 -0.59
N ARG A 229 10.63 -12.16 -1.43
CA ARG A 229 11.03 -11.43 -2.63
C ARG A 229 11.69 -10.10 -2.27
N ILE A 230 11.17 -9.39 -1.26
CA ILE A 230 11.80 -8.18 -0.70
C ILE A 230 13.22 -8.50 -0.24
N ARG A 231 13.40 -9.60 0.52
CA ARG A 231 14.71 -10.03 1.00
C ARG A 231 15.68 -10.29 -0.14
N GLY A 232 15.24 -11.00 -1.18
CA GLY A 232 16.04 -11.27 -2.38
C GLY A 232 16.50 -9.98 -3.09
N ILE A 233 15.61 -9.01 -3.25
CA ILE A 233 15.92 -7.71 -3.86
C ILE A 233 16.88 -6.90 -2.99
N MET A 234 16.69 -6.88 -1.67
CA MET A 234 17.59 -6.14 -0.77
C MET A 234 18.99 -6.73 -0.75
N LEU A 235 19.13 -8.07 -0.76
CA LEU A 235 20.43 -8.74 -0.90
C LEU A 235 21.11 -8.36 -2.22
N ALA A 236 20.37 -8.37 -3.33
CA ALA A 236 20.88 -7.93 -4.61
C ALA A 236 21.32 -6.45 -4.60
N ALA A 237 20.47 -5.56 -4.10
CA ALA A 237 20.77 -4.14 -3.98
C ALA A 237 22.04 -3.90 -3.14
N HIS A 238 22.25 -4.70 -2.09
CA HIS A 238 23.45 -4.65 -1.26
C HIS A 238 24.70 -5.05 -2.04
N ARG A 239 24.65 -6.17 -2.78
CA ARG A 239 25.75 -6.64 -3.63
C ARG A 239 26.11 -5.63 -4.72
N HIS A 240 25.14 -4.88 -5.24
CA HIS A 240 25.32 -3.79 -6.19
C HIS A 240 25.62 -2.42 -5.53
N GLN A 241 25.88 -2.39 -4.22
CA GLN A 241 26.27 -1.21 -3.45
C GLN A 241 25.21 -0.08 -3.44
N LEU A 242 23.93 -0.41 -3.67
CA LEU A 242 22.84 0.57 -3.64
C LEU A 242 22.40 0.91 -2.21
N THR A 243 22.59 0.00 -1.26
CA THR A 243 22.21 0.16 0.16
C THR A 243 23.14 1.09 0.95
N ARG A 244 24.17 1.69 0.32
CA ARG A 244 25.13 2.60 0.97
C ARG A 244 24.70 4.07 0.87
N GLY A 245 23.39 4.33 0.91
CA GLY A 245 22.80 5.67 0.77
C GLY A 245 22.69 6.16 -0.68
N ARG A 246 22.86 5.30 -1.69
CA ARG A 246 22.64 5.66 -3.11
C ARG A 246 21.17 5.70 -3.50
N LYS A 247 20.33 4.99 -2.75
CA LYS A 247 18.88 4.86 -2.91
C LYS A 247 18.25 4.80 -1.53
N ILE A 248 16.99 5.18 -1.42
CA ILE A 248 16.19 5.03 -0.22
C ILE A 248 15.16 3.95 -0.49
N PHE A 249 15.16 2.88 0.31
CA PHE A 249 14.26 1.75 0.12
C PHE A 249 13.09 1.80 1.09
N PHE A 250 11.91 1.54 0.56
CA PHE A 250 10.70 1.32 1.33
C PHE A 250 10.08 -0.03 0.97
N SER A 251 9.67 -0.81 1.96
CA SER A 251 8.69 -1.87 1.83
C SER A 251 7.37 -1.47 2.48
N ILE A 252 6.27 -2.05 2.02
CA ILE A 252 4.94 -1.85 2.60
C ILE A 252 4.47 -3.15 3.24
N GLU A 253 4.38 -3.17 4.57
CA GLU A 253 3.75 -4.26 5.31
C GLU A 253 2.23 -4.10 5.22
N LEU A 254 1.62 -4.70 4.19
CA LEU A 254 0.18 -4.62 4.01
C LEU A 254 -0.57 -5.32 5.16
N PHE A 255 -1.63 -4.65 5.63
CA PHE A 255 -2.65 -5.20 6.52
C PHE A 255 -2.18 -5.62 7.92
N ASN A 256 -0.97 -5.20 8.35
CA ASN A 256 -0.31 -5.74 9.54
C ASN A 256 -0.03 -7.25 9.45
N ALA A 257 0.40 -7.72 8.27
CA ALA A 257 0.71 -9.13 8.03
C ALA A 257 2.21 -9.31 7.68
N SER A 258 2.91 -10.16 8.43
CA SER A 258 4.35 -10.38 8.26
C SER A 258 4.72 -10.99 6.91
N SER A 259 3.75 -11.62 6.23
CA SER A 259 3.85 -12.09 4.84
C SER A 259 4.28 -11.01 3.84
N TYR A 260 3.96 -9.73 4.08
CA TYR A 260 4.37 -8.60 3.22
C TYR A 260 5.69 -7.93 3.66
N GLY A 261 6.35 -8.44 4.70
CA GLY A 261 7.63 -7.94 5.18
C GLY A 261 7.49 -6.90 6.29
N ASP A 262 7.51 -7.37 7.53
CA ASP A 262 7.50 -6.59 8.79
C ASP A 262 8.88 -6.01 9.17
N GLY A 263 9.83 -5.96 8.24
CA GLY A 263 11.22 -5.62 8.52
C GLY A 263 12.08 -6.77 9.03
N SER A 264 11.54 -7.98 9.20
CA SER A 264 12.32 -9.16 9.58
C SER A 264 13.28 -9.59 8.46
N TRP A 265 14.57 -9.42 8.70
CA TRP A 265 15.66 -9.80 7.78
C TRP A 265 16.12 -11.25 7.93
N ARG A 266 15.95 -11.82 9.12
CA ARG A 266 16.47 -13.14 9.51
C ARG A 266 15.65 -14.26 8.90
N ARG A 267 16.33 -15.26 8.31
CA ARG A 267 15.74 -16.50 7.78
C ARG A 267 16.43 -17.76 8.28
N ASP A 268 17.39 -17.61 9.19
CA ASP A 268 18.24 -18.69 9.70
C ASP A 268 18.99 -19.40 8.56
N ASP A 269 19.48 -18.60 7.60
CA ASP A 269 20.26 -19.04 6.43
C ASP A 269 21.68 -18.42 6.40
N GLU A 270 22.48 -18.79 5.40
CA GLU A 270 23.86 -18.31 5.24
C GLU A 270 23.99 -16.81 4.87
N HIS A 271 22.90 -16.18 4.44
CA HIS A 271 22.84 -14.79 4.00
C HIS A 271 22.38 -13.83 5.10
N ASP A 272 22.05 -14.30 6.30
CA ASP A 272 21.48 -13.48 7.36
C ASP A 272 22.35 -12.29 7.78
N SER A 273 23.66 -12.45 7.83
CA SER A 273 24.58 -11.34 8.13
C SER A 273 24.57 -10.27 7.02
N GLU A 274 24.46 -10.70 5.77
CA GLU A 274 24.35 -9.82 4.60
C GLU A 274 22.98 -9.14 4.56
N ALA A 275 21.91 -9.89 4.81
CA ALA A 275 20.54 -9.38 4.87
C ALA A 275 20.40 -8.32 5.97
N LYS A 276 20.98 -8.53 7.15
CA LYS A 276 20.98 -7.52 8.23
C LYS A 276 21.61 -6.21 7.77
N GLN A 277 22.75 -6.27 7.07
CA GLN A 277 23.41 -5.08 6.53
C GLN A 277 22.62 -4.41 5.40
N ALA A 278 21.95 -5.20 4.56
CA ALA A 278 21.08 -4.67 3.52
C ALA A 278 19.86 -3.95 4.10
N TYR A 279 19.21 -4.57 5.09
CA TYR A 279 18.00 -4.06 5.75
C TYR A 279 18.25 -2.81 6.60
N ALA A 280 19.51 -2.51 6.94
CA ALA A 280 19.87 -1.22 7.53
C ALA A 280 19.48 -0.01 6.64
N SER A 281 19.28 -0.22 5.34
CA SER A 281 18.82 0.79 4.37
C SER A 281 17.34 0.68 4.00
N LEU A 282 16.64 -0.33 4.53
CA LEU A 282 15.22 -0.56 4.28
C LEU A 282 14.40 0.14 5.36
N ASN A 283 13.41 0.91 4.93
CA ASN A 283 12.34 1.42 5.77
C ASN A 283 11.07 0.62 5.48
N THR A 284 10.22 0.40 6.48
CA THR A 284 8.95 -0.31 6.32
C THR A 284 7.80 0.61 6.71
N ILE A 285 6.83 0.79 5.82
CA ILE A 285 5.54 1.42 6.15
C ILE A 285 4.58 0.34 6.63
N THR A 286 3.98 0.57 7.79
CA THR A 286 2.99 -0.32 8.41
C THR A 286 1.85 0.50 9.00
N LEU A 287 0.73 -0.13 9.35
CA LEU A 287 -0.36 0.57 10.04
C LEU A 287 0.08 0.91 11.46
N LEU A 288 -0.31 2.08 11.94
CA LEU A 288 -0.05 2.46 13.33
C LEU A 288 -0.83 1.52 14.25
N ARG A 289 -0.11 0.73 15.04
CA ARG A 289 -0.71 -0.16 16.04
C ARG A 289 -0.82 0.60 17.36
N THR A 290 -2.04 0.68 17.92
CA THR A 290 -2.17 1.13 19.31
C THR A 290 -2.18 -0.07 20.26
N VAL A 291 -1.54 0.10 21.40
CA VAL A 291 -1.53 -0.89 22.48
C VAL A 291 -2.48 -0.44 23.58
N LYS A 292 -3.61 -1.12 23.68
CA LYS A 292 -4.61 -0.92 24.72
C LYS A 292 -4.85 -2.23 25.47
N PRO A 293 -5.13 -2.20 26.78
CA PRO A 293 -5.47 -3.42 27.52
C PRO A 293 -6.67 -4.17 26.92
N GLU A 294 -7.67 -3.47 26.37
CA GLU A 294 -8.80 -4.16 25.71
C GLU A 294 -8.36 -4.90 24.44
N PHE A 295 -7.39 -4.34 23.70
CA PHE A 295 -6.85 -4.96 22.50
C PHE A 295 -6.08 -6.26 22.79
N GLU A 296 -5.39 -6.34 23.94
CA GLU A 296 -4.71 -7.57 24.37
C GLU A 296 -5.71 -8.70 24.62
N ASN A 297 -6.81 -8.42 25.34
CA ASN A 297 -7.87 -9.39 25.58
C ASN A 297 -8.54 -9.84 24.28
N PHE A 298 -8.79 -8.90 23.37
CA PHE A 298 -9.30 -9.21 22.04
C PHE A 298 -8.34 -10.13 21.27
N SER A 299 -7.04 -9.79 21.26
CA SER A 299 -6.02 -10.57 20.57
C SER A 299 -5.91 -12.00 21.10
N LEU A 300 -5.96 -12.17 22.42
CA LEU A 300 -5.98 -13.50 23.05
C LEU A 300 -7.21 -14.30 22.63
N GLU A 301 -8.38 -13.67 22.54
CA GLU A 301 -9.60 -14.35 22.12
C GLU A 301 -9.58 -14.73 20.63
N MET A 302 -9.04 -13.85 19.76
CA MET A 302 -8.88 -14.14 18.33
C MET A 302 -7.93 -15.32 18.13
N LYS A 303 -6.80 -15.33 18.86
CA LYS A 303 -5.86 -16.45 18.86
C LYS A 303 -6.53 -17.75 19.30
N SER A 304 -7.24 -17.74 20.44
CA SER A 304 -7.94 -18.93 20.94
C SER A 304 -9.01 -19.43 19.97
N SER A 305 -9.68 -18.52 19.25
CA SER A 305 -10.71 -18.88 18.27
C SER A 305 -10.11 -19.47 17.01
N ALA A 306 -9.02 -18.89 16.48
CA ALA A 306 -8.28 -19.46 15.35
C ALA A 306 -7.76 -20.88 15.66
N GLU A 307 -7.25 -21.09 16.87
CA GLU A 307 -6.86 -22.41 17.37
C GLU A 307 -8.05 -23.38 17.43
N LYS A 308 -9.26 -22.95 17.77
CA LYS A 308 -10.44 -23.85 17.77
C LYS A 308 -10.91 -24.24 16.36
N GLU A 309 -10.74 -23.34 15.40
CA GLU A 309 -11.13 -23.55 13.99
C GLU A 309 -10.10 -24.36 13.19
N GLY A 310 -9.07 -24.90 13.84
CA GLY A 310 -8.06 -25.70 13.16
C GLY A 310 -7.04 -24.89 12.34
N ILE A 311 -7.01 -23.57 12.52
CA ILE A 311 -6.07 -22.68 11.84
C ILE A 311 -4.76 -22.66 12.63
N TYR A 312 -4.00 -23.75 12.50
CA TYR A 312 -2.68 -23.95 13.13
C TYR A 312 -1.55 -23.73 12.10
N ASP A 313 -0.32 -23.58 12.59
CA ASP A 313 0.91 -23.61 11.78
C ASP A 313 0.98 -22.63 10.60
N CYS A 314 0.56 -21.37 10.79
CA CYS A 314 0.94 -20.28 9.89
C CYS A 314 1.51 -19.08 10.63
N LYS A 315 2.43 -18.35 9.97
CA LYS A 315 3.26 -17.27 10.55
C LYS A 315 2.44 -16.15 11.21
N ASP A 316 1.21 -15.94 10.75
CA ASP A 316 0.27 -14.90 11.21
C ASP A 316 -1.08 -15.47 11.73
N CYS A 317 -1.16 -16.78 12.01
CA CYS A 317 -2.44 -17.44 12.34
C CYS A 317 -3.09 -16.93 13.64
N GLY A 318 -2.29 -16.44 14.59
CA GLY A 318 -2.75 -15.89 15.86
C GLY A 318 -2.66 -14.37 15.98
N SER A 319 -2.18 -13.66 14.94
CA SER A 319 -2.06 -12.20 14.97
C SER A 319 -3.33 -11.54 14.45
N VAL A 320 -3.77 -10.49 15.15
CA VAL A 320 -4.86 -9.63 14.69
C VAL A 320 -4.34 -8.75 13.56
N ASN A 321 -4.87 -8.99 12.36
CA ASN A 321 -4.62 -8.13 11.19
C ASN A 321 -5.69 -7.04 11.07
N MET A 322 -5.49 -6.11 10.13
CA MET A 322 -6.37 -4.97 9.87
C MET A 322 -7.83 -5.36 9.62
N PHE A 323 -8.09 -6.50 8.96
CA PHE A 323 -9.45 -6.92 8.61
C PHE A 323 -10.23 -7.40 9.83
N VAL A 324 -9.57 -8.16 10.72
CA VAL A 324 -10.16 -8.66 11.96
C VAL A 324 -10.55 -7.50 12.88
N GLU A 325 -9.66 -6.51 13.03
CA GLU A 325 -9.97 -5.25 13.73
C GLU A 325 -11.12 -4.49 13.04
N GLY A 326 -11.00 -4.27 11.74
CA GLY A 326 -11.94 -3.46 10.97
C GLY A 326 -13.37 -4.00 11.00
N PHE A 327 -13.57 -5.32 10.90
CA PHE A 327 -14.91 -5.91 10.96
C PHE A 327 -15.52 -5.91 12.36
N HIS A 328 -14.71 -6.00 13.42
CA HIS A 328 -15.20 -5.73 14.78
C HIS A 328 -15.73 -4.29 14.86
N ASP A 329 -14.93 -3.33 14.42
CA ASP A 329 -15.27 -1.91 14.52
C ASP A 329 -16.43 -1.50 13.59
N ALA A 330 -16.63 -2.21 12.47
CA ALA A 330 -17.76 -2.02 11.56
C ALA A 330 -19.10 -2.23 12.28
N MET A 331 -19.20 -3.26 13.12
CA MET A 331 -20.40 -3.55 13.91
C MET A 331 -20.70 -2.43 14.91
N LEU A 332 -19.66 -1.91 15.56
CA LEU A 332 -19.80 -0.78 16.49
C LEU A 332 -20.28 0.48 15.76
N LEU A 333 -19.65 0.81 14.64
CA LEU A 333 -20.01 1.97 13.82
C LEU A 333 -21.46 1.91 13.35
N TYR A 334 -21.89 0.75 12.83
CA TYR A 334 -23.27 0.56 12.39
C TYR A 334 -24.26 0.68 13.55
N ALA A 335 -23.98 0.05 14.70
CA ALA A 335 -24.87 0.09 15.86
C ALA A 335 -25.06 1.53 16.35
N ILE A 336 -23.99 2.32 16.40
CA ILE A 336 -24.05 3.74 16.79
C ILE A 336 -24.91 4.53 15.79
N ALA A 337 -24.64 4.39 14.49
CA ALA A 337 -25.36 5.10 13.44
C ALA A 337 -26.85 4.73 13.38
N LEU A 338 -27.17 3.44 13.52
CA LEU A 338 -28.55 2.96 13.53
C LEU A 338 -29.32 3.49 14.75
N HIS A 339 -28.72 3.45 15.93
CA HIS A 339 -29.34 4.00 17.13
C HIS A 339 -29.69 5.48 16.99
N GLU A 340 -28.76 6.27 16.44
CA GLU A 340 -28.97 7.69 16.16
C GLU A 340 -30.05 7.92 15.09
N ALA A 341 -30.10 7.10 14.04
CA ALA A 341 -31.14 7.15 13.02
C ALA A 341 -32.53 6.88 13.63
N MET A 342 -32.64 5.84 14.46
CA MET A 342 -33.89 5.46 15.13
C MET A 342 -34.40 6.54 16.09
N LYS A 343 -33.49 7.24 16.78
CA LYS A 343 -33.85 8.39 17.63
C LYS A 343 -34.52 9.53 16.85
N HIS A 344 -34.28 9.61 15.54
CA HIS A 344 -34.86 10.62 14.65
C HIS A 344 -36.03 10.09 13.81
N GLY A 345 -36.60 8.94 14.18
CA GLY A 345 -37.79 8.38 13.52
C GLY A 345 -37.50 7.57 12.25
N TYR A 346 -36.22 7.31 11.93
CA TYR A 346 -35.84 6.41 10.85
C TYR A 346 -35.78 4.95 11.32
N SER A 347 -35.65 4.04 10.37
CA SER A 347 -35.54 2.60 10.63
C SER A 347 -34.26 2.04 10.00
N LYS A 348 -33.92 0.79 10.32
CA LYS A 348 -32.85 0.03 9.65
C LYS A 348 -33.04 -0.15 8.14
N LYS A 349 -34.22 0.16 7.59
CA LYS A 349 -34.51 0.15 6.15
C LYS A 349 -34.20 1.47 5.46
N ASN A 350 -33.84 2.51 6.20
CA ASN A 350 -33.40 3.79 5.63
C ASN A 350 -31.87 3.79 5.51
N GLY A 351 -31.34 3.09 4.50
CA GLY A 351 -29.91 2.84 4.38
C GLY A 351 -29.11 4.13 4.30
N THR A 352 -29.54 5.06 3.45
CA THR A 352 -28.92 6.38 3.29
C THR A 352 -28.81 7.14 4.63
N GLU A 353 -29.83 7.06 5.49
CA GLU A 353 -29.84 7.74 6.78
C GLU A 353 -28.89 7.09 7.79
N VAL A 354 -28.74 5.76 7.73
CA VAL A 354 -27.76 5.06 8.55
C VAL A 354 -26.35 5.33 8.03
N THR A 355 -26.13 5.23 6.71
CA THR A 355 -24.84 5.46 6.07
C THR A 355 -24.33 6.88 6.30
N SER A 356 -25.16 7.91 6.12
CA SER A 356 -24.73 9.31 6.34
C SER A 356 -24.28 9.56 7.78
N ARG A 357 -24.88 8.86 8.75
CA ARG A 357 -24.51 8.93 10.17
C ARG A 357 -23.26 8.12 10.51
N MET A 358 -22.79 7.24 9.63
CA MET A 358 -21.49 6.60 9.80
C MET A 358 -20.33 7.51 9.39
N TRP A 359 -20.59 8.53 8.56
CA TRP A 359 -19.56 9.37 7.95
C TRP A 359 -19.26 10.61 8.80
N ASN A 360 -18.09 11.21 8.56
CA ASN A 360 -17.61 12.42 9.24
C ASN A 360 -17.67 12.37 10.78
N ARG A 361 -17.15 11.29 11.36
CA ARG A 361 -17.18 11.07 12.81
C ARG A 361 -15.99 10.27 13.29
N THR A 362 -15.77 10.34 14.60
CA THR A 362 -14.80 9.50 15.30
C THR A 362 -15.52 8.64 16.34
N ILE A 363 -15.18 7.36 16.40
CA ILE A 363 -15.65 6.43 17.45
C ILE A 363 -14.45 5.70 18.07
N GLU A 364 -14.69 5.08 19.23
CA GLU A 364 -13.69 4.27 19.91
C GLU A 364 -13.80 2.81 19.44
N GLY A 365 -12.79 2.34 18.70
CA GLY A 365 -12.66 0.97 18.22
C GLY A 365 -11.91 0.07 19.20
N ILE A 366 -11.63 -1.17 18.79
CA ILE A 366 -10.92 -2.13 19.65
C ILE A 366 -9.43 -1.83 19.78
N ALA A 367 -8.84 -1.27 18.73
CA ALA A 367 -7.42 -0.96 18.64
C ALA A 367 -7.15 0.55 18.59
N GLY A 368 -8.05 1.37 19.13
CA GLY A 368 -7.89 2.83 19.13
C GLY A 368 -9.07 3.59 18.55
N GLN A 369 -8.90 4.92 18.45
CA GLN A 369 -9.89 5.76 17.80
C GLN A 369 -9.92 5.46 16.29
N ILE A 370 -11.12 5.39 15.74
CA ILE A 370 -11.34 5.30 14.30
C ILE A 370 -12.07 6.56 13.84
N SER A 371 -11.50 7.24 12.84
CA SER A 371 -12.08 8.45 12.27
C SER A 371 -12.49 8.18 10.83
N ILE A 372 -13.79 8.28 10.54
CA ILE A 372 -14.35 8.20 9.19
C ILE A 372 -14.51 9.61 8.66
N ASP A 373 -13.93 9.88 7.50
CA ASP A 373 -14.00 11.19 6.87
C ASP A 373 -15.37 11.49 6.25
N THR A 374 -15.49 12.68 5.65
CA THR A 374 -16.73 13.14 5.01
C THR A 374 -17.12 12.32 3.77
N ASN A 375 -16.17 11.61 3.17
CA ASN A 375 -16.41 10.69 2.07
C ASN A 375 -16.73 9.28 2.59
N GLY A 376 -16.84 9.03 3.89
CA GLY A 376 -17.13 7.70 4.42
C GLY A 376 -15.94 6.74 4.41
N ASP A 377 -14.73 7.27 4.42
CA ASP A 377 -13.50 6.49 4.39
C ASP A 377 -12.70 6.69 5.68
N ARG A 378 -12.22 5.58 6.27
CA ARG A 378 -11.36 5.67 7.46
C ARG A 378 -10.06 6.42 7.13
N ASN A 379 -9.76 7.44 7.92
CA ASN A 379 -8.44 8.06 7.95
C ASN A 379 -7.41 7.04 8.44
N GLY A 380 -6.30 6.93 7.72
CA GLY A 380 -5.24 5.98 8.05
C GLY A 380 -4.12 6.64 8.82
N ASP A 381 -3.76 6.04 9.94
CA ASP A 381 -2.54 6.36 10.67
C ASP A 381 -1.51 5.27 10.37
N PHE A 382 -0.29 5.69 10.05
CA PHE A 382 0.78 4.80 9.59
C PHE A 382 2.06 5.06 10.38
N SER A 383 2.88 4.04 10.50
CA SER A 383 4.19 4.09 11.13
C SER A 383 5.26 3.80 10.09
N VAL A 384 6.36 4.54 10.14
CA VAL A 384 7.58 4.25 9.40
C VAL A 384 8.54 3.58 10.37
N MET A 385 8.94 2.36 10.06
CA MET A 385 9.93 1.59 10.80
C MET A 385 11.27 1.62 10.07
N ALA A 386 12.35 1.71 10.82
CA ALA A 386 13.71 1.62 10.30
C ALA A 386 14.60 0.87 11.29
N MET A 387 15.70 0.30 10.80
CA MET A 387 16.69 -0.34 11.66
C MET A 387 17.48 0.73 12.42
N THR A 388 17.34 0.82 13.73
CA THR A 388 18.03 1.82 14.57
C THR A 388 19.32 1.28 15.19
N ASP A 389 19.43 -0.04 15.33
CA ASP A 389 20.64 -0.75 15.74
C ASP A 389 21.01 -1.80 14.68
N VAL A 390 22.07 -1.53 13.92
CA VAL A 390 22.56 -2.42 12.85
C VAL A 390 23.32 -3.64 13.40
N GLU A 391 23.92 -3.51 14.58
CA GLU A 391 24.63 -4.63 15.22
C GLU A 391 23.63 -5.68 15.70
N ALA A 392 22.59 -5.25 16.41
CA ALA A 392 21.50 -6.11 16.84
C ALA A 392 20.54 -6.49 15.70
N GLY A 393 20.38 -5.62 14.70
CA GLY A 393 19.38 -5.74 13.63
C GLY A 393 17.97 -5.34 14.09
N THR A 394 17.87 -4.43 15.06
CA THR A 394 16.62 -4.01 15.69
C THR A 394 15.91 -2.96 14.85
N PHE A 395 14.66 -3.24 14.47
CA PHE A 395 13.75 -2.27 13.86
C PHE A 395 12.90 -1.59 14.91
N GLU A 396 12.77 -0.28 14.80
CA GLU A 396 11.92 0.54 15.66
C GLU A 396 11.08 1.48 14.81
N VAL A 397 9.94 1.92 15.35
CA VAL A 397 9.18 3.01 14.75
C VAL A 397 10.00 4.30 14.88
N VAL A 398 10.21 4.99 13.77
CA VAL A 398 10.99 6.24 13.68
C VAL A 398 10.13 7.45 13.30
N ALA A 399 8.96 7.24 12.70
CA ALA A 399 8.01 8.31 12.44
C ALA A 399 6.57 7.76 12.42
N ASN A 400 5.61 8.62 12.72
CA ASN A 400 4.19 8.35 12.58
C ASN A 400 3.57 9.39 11.64
N TYR A 401 2.69 8.94 10.75
CA TYR A 401 1.81 9.79 9.97
C TYR A 401 0.39 9.64 10.51
N PHE A 402 -0.22 10.77 10.85
CA PHE A 402 -1.60 10.82 11.32
C PHE A 402 -2.50 11.37 10.21
N GLY A 403 -3.46 10.57 9.75
CA GLY A 403 -4.25 10.89 8.56
C GLY A 403 -5.27 12.01 8.77
N VAL A 404 -5.79 12.16 10.00
CA VAL A 404 -6.82 13.15 10.33
C VAL A 404 -6.29 14.59 10.21
N ASN A 405 -5.09 14.84 10.72
CA ASN A 405 -4.45 16.15 10.72
C ASN A 405 -3.37 16.28 9.62
N ARG A 406 -3.09 15.19 8.89
CA ARG A 406 -2.05 15.11 7.85
C ARG A 406 -0.67 15.49 8.34
N THR A 407 -0.32 15.06 9.55
CA THR A 407 0.97 15.38 10.16
C THR A 407 1.90 14.20 10.17
N LEU A 408 3.12 14.42 9.68
CA LEU A 408 4.25 13.52 9.88
C LEU A 408 5.02 13.94 11.14
N GLU A 409 4.96 13.10 12.17
CA GLU A 409 5.69 13.24 13.43
C GLU A 409 6.93 12.35 13.42
N LEU A 410 8.11 12.96 13.60
CA LEU A 410 9.37 12.23 13.75
C LEU A 410 9.59 11.88 15.22
N LEU A 411 9.95 10.63 15.50
CA LEU A 411 10.19 10.12 16.86
C LEU A 411 11.66 10.27 17.27
N PRO A 412 12.00 10.19 18.57
CA PRO A 412 13.39 10.33 19.04
C PRO A 412 14.39 9.34 18.44
N SER A 413 13.91 8.15 18.03
CA SER A 413 14.67 7.10 17.35
C SER A 413 15.03 7.45 15.89
N PHE A 414 14.43 8.51 15.33
CA PHE A 414 14.65 8.93 13.95
C PHE A 414 16.11 9.34 13.69
N ARG A 415 16.68 8.83 12.61
CA ARG A 415 18.01 9.20 12.13
C ARG A 415 17.93 9.73 10.70
N ALA A 416 18.26 11.01 10.53
CA ALA A 416 18.18 11.68 9.23
C ALA A 416 19.02 11.01 8.13
N GLU A 417 20.14 10.38 8.49
CA GLU A 417 21.03 9.68 7.55
C GLU A 417 20.36 8.53 6.79
N HIS A 418 19.27 7.94 7.31
CA HIS A 418 18.55 6.85 6.63
C HIS A 418 17.57 7.37 5.57
N PHE A 419 17.30 8.68 5.59
CA PHE A 419 16.33 9.37 4.74
C PHE A 419 17.00 10.40 3.81
N THR A 420 18.33 10.48 3.84
CA THR A 420 19.13 11.36 2.97
C THR A 420 19.97 10.53 2.02
N LEU A 421 19.97 10.94 0.75
CA LEU A 421 20.88 10.38 -0.24
C LEU A 421 22.30 10.85 0.09
N LYS A 422 23.23 9.90 0.18
CA LYS A 422 24.66 10.23 0.24
C LYS A 422 25.08 10.56 -1.18
N GLU A 423 25.25 11.86 -1.46
CA GLU A 423 25.75 12.36 -2.76
C GLU A 423 27.00 11.59 -3.20
N ARG A 424 27.16 11.44 -4.52
CA ARG A 424 28.38 10.93 -5.17
C ARG A 424 29.59 11.83 -4.85
N HIS A 425 30.21 11.66 -3.69
CA HIS A 425 31.64 11.89 -3.51
C HIS A 425 32.26 10.48 -3.52
N GLU A 426 32.89 9.99 -4.59
CA GLU A 426 34.04 10.56 -5.30
C GLU A 426 33.97 10.25 -6.80
N ALA A 427 33.81 11.27 -7.64
CA ALA A 427 34.78 11.44 -8.71
C ALA A 427 35.88 12.32 -8.10
N SER A 428 36.77 11.71 -7.30
CA SER A 428 38.08 12.33 -7.09
C SER A 428 38.63 12.59 -8.49
N PRO A 429 39.06 13.82 -8.83
CA PRO A 429 39.97 13.96 -9.95
C PRO A 429 41.13 13.03 -9.59
N LEU A 430 41.31 11.95 -10.35
CA LEU A 430 42.56 11.22 -10.32
C LEU A 430 43.65 12.30 -10.32
N PRO A 431 44.60 12.29 -9.36
CA PRO A 431 45.73 13.22 -9.43
C PRO A 431 46.31 13.05 -10.83
N PRO A 432 46.59 14.14 -11.56
CA PRO A 432 46.88 14.05 -12.99
C PRO A 432 47.92 12.97 -13.18
N GLU A 433 47.50 11.87 -13.82
CA GLU A 433 48.41 10.83 -14.21
C GLU A 433 49.51 11.55 -14.96
N LYS A 434 50.73 11.50 -14.41
CA LYS A 434 51.92 11.81 -15.17
C LYS A 434 51.95 10.78 -16.28
N SER A 435 51.36 11.13 -17.42
CA SER A 435 51.50 10.43 -18.68
C SER A 435 52.96 10.52 -19.08
N CYS A 436 53.73 9.59 -18.55
CA CYS A 436 54.99 9.17 -19.12
C CYS A 436 54.64 8.34 -20.36
N GLY A 437 54.71 9.00 -21.52
CA GLY A 437 54.98 8.36 -22.81
C GLY A 437 53.77 7.88 -23.60
N LEU A 438 53.48 8.58 -24.71
CA LEU A 438 53.88 8.07 -26.02
C LEU A 438 53.93 9.19 -27.09
N GLY A 439 54.87 10.11 -26.93
CA GLY A 439 55.44 10.84 -28.05
C GLY A 439 56.41 9.91 -28.81
N VAL A 440 55.90 9.11 -29.73
CA VAL A 440 56.71 8.52 -30.82
C VAL A 440 55.85 8.39 -32.09
N SER A 441 54.61 7.91 -31.99
CA SER A 441 53.78 7.60 -33.18
C SER A 441 53.41 8.84 -34.03
N ALA A 442 52.98 9.93 -33.39
CA ALA A 442 52.61 11.16 -34.11
C ALA A 442 53.82 11.88 -34.72
N LEU A 443 54.97 11.89 -34.04
CA LEU A 443 56.19 12.53 -34.54
C LEU A 443 56.82 11.73 -35.69
N THR A 444 56.82 10.39 -35.62
CA THR A 444 57.23 9.55 -36.76
C THR A 444 56.29 9.70 -37.95
N GLY A 445 54.98 9.82 -37.73
CA GLY A 445 54.00 10.01 -38.81
C GLY A 445 54.22 11.33 -39.56
N VAL A 446 54.48 12.43 -38.85
CA VAL A 446 54.74 13.74 -39.46
C VAL A 446 56.07 13.75 -40.21
N ILE A 447 57.13 13.15 -39.67
CA ILE A 447 58.45 13.10 -40.33
C ILE A 447 58.40 12.23 -41.59
N VAL A 448 57.80 11.03 -41.52
CA VAL A 448 57.65 10.15 -42.69
C VAL A 448 56.77 10.80 -43.75
N GLY A 449 55.68 11.46 -43.35
CA GLY A 449 54.80 12.19 -44.26
C GLY A 449 55.53 13.36 -44.97
N ALA A 450 56.34 14.12 -44.24
CA ALA A 450 57.12 15.22 -44.81
C ALA A 450 58.20 14.74 -45.78
N VAL A 451 58.90 13.64 -45.46
CA VAL A 451 59.94 13.06 -46.33
C VAL A 451 59.34 12.46 -47.60
N LEU A 452 58.22 11.73 -47.48
CA LEU A 452 57.52 11.19 -48.65
C LEU A 452 56.92 12.30 -49.52
N GLY A 453 56.36 13.35 -48.91
CA GLY A 453 55.85 14.52 -49.63
C GLY A 453 56.94 15.26 -50.40
N ALA A 454 58.10 15.48 -49.77
CA ALA A 454 59.26 16.09 -50.43
C ALA A 454 59.79 15.21 -51.58
N GLY A 455 59.87 13.89 -51.37
CA GLY A 455 60.27 12.93 -52.41
C GLY A 455 59.34 12.95 -53.63
N MET A 456 58.02 12.97 -53.42
CA MET A 456 57.04 13.06 -54.51
C MET A 456 57.14 14.39 -55.27
N LEU A 457 57.36 15.51 -54.57
CA LEU A 457 57.56 16.83 -55.19
C LEU A 457 58.82 16.88 -56.06
N VAL A 458 59.92 16.29 -55.60
CA VAL A 458 61.16 16.20 -56.39
C VAL A 458 60.95 15.31 -57.61
N ALA A 459 60.34 14.14 -57.43
CA ALA A 459 60.04 13.23 -58.54
C ALA A 459 59.11 13.88 -59.58
N PHE A 460 58.06 14.58 -59.14
CA PHE A 460 57.15 15.30 -60.01
C PHE A 460 57.86 16.40 -60.82
N ASN A 461 58.72 17.19 -60.17
CA ASN A 461 59.50 18.20 -60.87
C ASN A 461 60.49 17.60 -61.86
N PHE A 462 61.10 16.45 -61.53
CA PHE A 462 62.01 15.74 -62.42
C PHE A 462 61.27 15.16 -63.64
N PHE A 463 60.09 14.57 -63.43
CA PHE A 463 59.23 14.09 -64.51
C PHE A 463 58.76 15.24 -65.40
N ARG A 464 58.33 16.37 -64.81
CA ARG A 464 57.90 17.54 -65.57
C ARG A 464 59.03 18.10 -66.43
N LYS A 465 60.25 18.17 -65.87
CA LYS A 465 61.44 18.61 -66.61
C LYS A 465 61.77 17.65 -67.76
N LYS A 466 61.78 16.34 -67.51
CA LYS A 466 61.98 15.34 -68.58
C LYS A 466 60.90 15.41 -69.66
N LEU A 467 59.64 15.66 -69.29
CA LEU A 467 58.56 15.79 -70.26
C LEU A 467 58.75 17.04 -71.14
N GLN A 468 59.19 18.16 -70.56
CA GLN A 468 59.57 19.35 -71.31
C GLN A 468 60.76 19.10 -72.24
N ASP A 469 61.80 18.40 -71.76
CA ASP A 469 62.97 18.03 -72.57
C ASP A 469 62.58 17.09 -73.73
N TYR A 470 61.64 16.16 -73.50
CA TYR A 470 61.08 15.29 -74.55
C TYR A 470 60.29 16.08 -75.60
N HIS A 471 59.45 17.04 -75.18
CA HIS A 471 58.71 17.88 -76.13
C HIS A 471 59.63 18.79 -76.94
N LEU A 472 60.69 19.34 -76.33
CA LEU A 472 61.70 20.13 -77.02
C LEU A 472 62.50 19.30 -78.03
N ALA A 473 62.86 18.06 -77.68
CA ALA A 473 63.51 17.13 -78.60
C ALA A 473 62.58 16.71 -79.76
N ALA A 474 61.30 16.42 -79.49
CA ALA A 474 60.34 16.04 -80.52
C ALA A 474 60.10 17.16 -81.56
N HIS A 475 60.11 18.43 -81.15
CA HIS A 475 59.98 19.56 -82.07
C HIS A 475 61.27 19.91 -82.84
N ALA A 476 62.44 19.45 -82.38
CA ALA A 476 63.70 19.59 -83.11
C ALA A 476 63.83 18.56 -84.24
N TRP A 477 63.26 17.36 -84.10
CA TRP A 477 63.27 16.31 -85.13
C TRP A 477 62.27 16.52 -86.28
N GLN A 478 61.26 17.40 -86.12
CA GLN A 478 60.32 17.75 -87.20
C GLN A 478 60.78 18.95 -88.06
N ARG A 479 61.95 19.53 -87.78
CA ARG A 479 62.56 20.65 -88.53
C ARG A 479 63.95 20.31 -89.10
N ALA A 480 64.26 19.03 -89.26
CA ALA A 480 65.43 18.52 -89.96
C ALA A 480 65.01 17.78 -91.23
#